data_AF-A0A4U0VFK7-F1
#
_entry.id   AF-A0A4U0VFK7-F1
#
_cell.length_a   1.000
_cell.length_b   1.000
_cell.length_c   1.000
_cell.angle_alpha   90.00
_cell.angle_beta   90.00
_cell.angle_gamma   90.00
#
_symmetry.space_group_name_H-M   'P 1'
#
loop_
_entity.id
_entity.type
_entity.pdbx_description
1 polymer ?
#
loop_
_entity_poly.entity_id
_entity_poly.type
_entity_poly.pdbx_seq_one_letter_code
_entity_poly.pdbx_strand_id
1 'polypeptide(L)'
;MSNHQYLADYGVHMVRRLLESGMGAEEVAWSQVLPTATAMVPNQSQVFTQALDFYLSPAGSKYLPDINRLAKMDTPEADDKILHYCMEGIRLNGTFGSYRESATTTTIDDGGRAVHVKPGDKVFVSFVGAAKDTVMFPDPENVRLDRPLENYIHYGVGPHSCLGMQASRVALTAMLKTVGKLDGLRRAPGPKGVLKKIPRPGGFYIYMREAHESYFPFPTTLTSEPSLRQRPGPAHRPSKVAFATFLAGTAADNDEAAVDDNDDGYYLGARVLAYQLLHSPTVGTNSSIPFLVLVTEDASERKRKRLTLDGATVVVVDKLVAEWVHPGADRWRDVLAKLRLFELTSYAKICFIDADTLVTKRLDGVFYDEATMLQMTLSNPAELKDDEAPLPRSFMFASKPDAWGYEHAYPPVPPESDYLNCGFFVFTPSKELFAYYMSLLAIKDRFNPTFPEQNLLNYAHRKEGNMPWSHLWYGWNVNWPTVKDLEGGAASFHAKYWSDDPTHDPVLKAMWREQRVEMESFQRGRDSMRGLKGSP
;
A
#
# COMPACT_ATOMS: atom_id res chain seq x y z
N MET A 1 -19.38 -8.51 -20.94
CA MET A 1 -20.46 -7.95 -20.10
C MET A 1 -20.07 -6.53 -19.76
N SER A 2 -20.81 -5.54 -20.28
CA SER A 2 -20.57 -4.13 -20.00
C SER A 2 -20.77 -3.89 -18.51
N ASN A 3 -19.82 -3.20 -17.88
CA ASN A 3 -19.78 -2.93 -16.46
C ASN A 3 -20.77 -1.79 -16.13
N HIS A 4 -22.07 -2.03 -16.28
CA HIS A 4 -23.10 -1.14 -15.71
C HIS A 4 -22.96 -1.23 -14.18
N GLN A 5 -22.20 -0.31 -13.59
CA GLN A 5 -21.97 -0.28 -12.16
C GLN A 5 -23.25 0.14 -11.46
N TYR A 6 -23.94 -0.79 -10.79
CA TYR A 6 -25.10 -0.50 -9.93
C TYR A 6 -24.89 0.65 -8.93
N LEU A 7 -23.63 0.90 -8.53
CA LEU A 7 -23.22 2.05 -7.72
C LEU A 7 -23.36 3.39 -8.46
N ALA A 8 -23.02 3.44 -9.75
CA ALA A 8 -23.20 4.63 -10.58
C ALA A 8 -24.69 4.96 -10.73
N ASP A 9 -25.53 3.95 -10.94
CA ASP A 9 -26.98 4.14 -11.02
C ASP A 9 -27.57 4.67 -9.71
N TYR A 10 -27.14 4.14 -8.56
CA TYR A 10 -27.54 4.66 -7.24
C TYR A 10 -27.21 6.14 -7.07
N GLY A 11 -25.97 6.54 -7.38
CA GLY A 11 -25.52 7.94 -7.27
C GLY A 11 -26.33 8.88 -8.17
N VAL A 12 -26.57 8.48 -9.42
CA VAL A 12 -27.38 9.25 -10.38
C VAL A 12 -28.82 9.42 -9.89
N HIS A 13 -29.45 8.35 -9.39
CA HIS A 13 -30.82 8.42 -8.87
C HIS A 13 -30.94 9.27 -7.60
N MET A 14 -29.97 9.17 -6.70
CA MET A 14 -29.91 10.01 -5.49
C MET A 14 -29.81 11.49 -5.85
N VAL A 15 -28.88 11.86 -6.75
CA VAL A 15 -28.70 13.25 -7.19
C VAL A 15 -29.96 13.77 -7.89
N ARG A 16 -30.57 12.98 -8.78
CA ARG A 16 -31.83 13.37 -9.45
C ARG A 16 -32.94 13.67 -8.45
N ARG A 17 -33.14 12.83 -7.42
CA ARG A 17 -34.17 13.07 -6.40
C ARG A 17 -33.92 14.30 -5.55
N LEU A 18 -32.65 14.61 -5.25
CA LEU A 18 -32.29 15.83 -4.52
C LEU A 18 -32.58 17.08 -5.36
N LEU A 19 -32.28 17.04 -6.66
CA LEU A 19 -32.63 18.11 -7.59
C LEU A 19 -34.16 18.28 -7.72
N GLU A 20 -34.91 17.18 -7.79
CA GLU A 20 -36.38 17.19 -7.81
C GLU A 20 -37.00 17.80 -6.54
N SER A 21 -36.30 17.79 -5.40
CA SER A 21 -36.76 18.48 -4.18
C SER A 21 -36.57 20.01 -4.21
N GLY A 22 -36.03 20.57 -5.31
CA GLY A 22 -35.82 22.00 -5.49
C GLY A 22 -34.43 22.51 -5.09
N MET A 23 -33.49 21.61 -4.74
CA MET A 23 -32.10 21.99 -4.44
C MET A 23 -31.34 22.32 -5.72
N GLY A 24 -30.47 23.34 -5.66
CA GLY A 24 -29.55 23.65 -6.75
C GLY A 24 -28.43 22.62 -6.88
N ALA A 25 -27.83 22.47 -8.06
CA ALA A 25 -26.73 21.51 -8.27
C ALA A 25 -25.54 21.73 -7.34
N GLU A 26 -25.21 22.99 -7.05
CA GLU A 26 -24.16 23.36 -6.10
C GLU A 26 -24.50 22.92 -4.67
N GLU A 27 -25.75 23.13 -4.24
CA GLU A 27 -26.24 22.71 -2.93
C GLU A 27 -26.26 21.18 -2.80
N VAL A 28 -26.67 20.46 -3.85
CA VAL A 28 -26.61 18.99 -3.87
C VAL A 28 -25.16 18.50 -3.73
N ALA A 29 -24.22 19.10 -4.46
CA ALA A 29 -22.82 18.70 -4.41
C ALA A 29 -22.17 18.99 -3.05
N TRP A 30 -22.27 20.24 -2.58
CA TRP A 30 -21.51 20.72 -1.43
C TRP A 30 -22.22 20.53 -0.10
N SER A 31 -23.54 20.54 -0.06
CA SER A 31 -24.31 20.42 1.20
C SER A 31 -24.83 19.01 1.47
N GLN A 32 -24.98 18.17 0.43
CA GLN A 32 -25.51 16.81 0.59
C GLN A 32 -24.46 15.74 0.28
N VAL A 33 -23.92 15.71 -0.94
CA VAL A 33 -23.02 14.63 -1.39
C VAL A 33 -21.69 14.65 -0.66
N LEU A 34 -20.97 15.77 -0.65
CA LEU A 34 -19.65 15.86 -0.02
C LEU A 34 -19.71 15.61 1.50
N PRO A 35 -20.64 16.18 2.27
CA PRO A 35 -20.77 15.89 3.70
C PRO A 35 -21.15 14.43 3.97
N THR A 36 -22.05 13.86 3.15
CA THR A 36 -22.42 12.44 3.27
C THR A 36 -21.22 11.54 3.00
N ALA A 37 -20.42 11.81 1.96
CA ALA A 37 -19.22 11.03 1.66
C ALA A 37 -18.19 11.14 2.81
N THR A 38 -17.94 12.36 3.28
CA THR A 38 -17.00 12.66 4.37
C THR A 38 -17.42 11.98 5.67
N ALA A 39 -18.73 11.89 5.95
CA ALA A 39 -19.24 11.18 7.12
C ALA A 39 -19.26 9.66 6.93
N MET A 40 -19.66 9.16 5.75
CA MET A 40 -19.93 7.74 5.54
C MET A 40 -18.65 6.90 5.46
N VAL A 41 -17.63 7.36 4.73
CA VAL A 41 -16.40 6.59 4.47
C VAL A 41 -15.61 6.26 5.75
N PRO A 42 -15.26 7.23 6.63
CA PRO A 42 -14.52 6.92 7.84
C PRO A 42 -15.36 6.15 8.86
N ASN A 43 -16.65 6.45 8.99
CA ASN A 43 -17.54 5.72 9.90
C ASN A 43 -17.76 4.28 9.46
N GLN A 44 -17.86 4.01 8.15
CA GLN A 44 -17.94 2.65 7.64
C GLN A 44 -16.68 1.84 7.97
N SER A 45 -15.51 2.45 7.78
CA SER A 45 -14.23 1.82 8.14
C SER A 45 -14.14 1.54 9.64
N GLN A 46 -14.63 2.46 10.46
CA GLN A 46 -14.72 2.30 11.91
C GLN A 46 -15.63 1.13 12.30
N VAL A 47 -16.89 1.13 11.84
CA VAL A 47 -17.86 0.11 12.27
C VAL A 47 -17.45 -1.28 11.78
N PHE A 48 -16.84 -1.38 10.59
CA PHE A 48 -16.27 -2.63 10.09
C PHE A 48 -15.14 -3.13 10.98
N THR A 49 -14.21 -2.23 11.35
CA THR A 49 -13.09 -2.57 12.24
C THR A 49 -13.59 -3.03 13.62
N GLN A 50 -14.62 -2.38 14.16
CA GLN A 50 -15.22 -2.76 15.45
C GLN A 50 -15.87 -4.15 15.38
N ALA A 51 -16.65 -4.44 14.33
CA ALA A 51 -17.23 -5.76 14.13
C ALA A 51 -16.13 -6.83 13.98
N LEU A 52 -15.10 -6.56 13.18
CA LEU A 52 -14.00 -7.48 12.97
C LEU A 52 -13.17 -7.70 14.25
N ASP A 53 -12.88 -6.65 15.02
CA ASP A 53 -12.20 -6.74 16.33
C ASP A 53 -12.99 -7.66 17.29
N PHE A 54 -14.32 -7.61 17.27
CA PHE A 54 -15.17 -8.53 18.04
C PHE A 54 -15.03 -9.97 17.57
N TYR A 55 -15.21 -10.24 16.26
CA TYR A 55 -15.14 -11.61 15.74
C TYR A 55 -13.73 -12.23 15.85
N LEU A 56 -12.69 -11.40 15.88
CA LEU A 56 -11.32 -11.83 16.12
C LEU A 56 -10.95 -11.89 17.62
N SER A 57 -11.86 -11.52 18.53
CA SER A 57 -11.66 -11.65 19.97
C SER A 57 -11.95 -13.07 20.46
N PRO A 58 -11.49 -13.46 21.66
CA PRO A 58 -11.85 -14.74 22.26
C PRO A 58 -13.37 -14.97 22.33
N ALA A 59 -14.17 -13.92 22.60
CA ALA A 59 -15.62 -14.03 22.72
C ALA A 59 -16.33 -14.25 21.37
N GLY A 60 -15.84 -13.62 20.30
CA GLY A 60 -16.46 -13.67 18.97
C GLY A 60 -15.91 -14.75 18.04
N SER A 61 -14.71 -15.27 18.30
CA SER A 61 -14.02 -16.23 17.40
C SER A 61 -14.82 -17.49 17.10
N LYS A 62 -15.72 -17.90 18.00
CA LYS A 62 -16.65 -19.03 17.82
C LYS A 62 -17.59 -18.88 16.61
N TYR A 63 -17.83 -17.66 16.12
CA TYR A 63 -18.70 -17.40 14.97
C TYR A 63 -17.96 -17.39 13.62
N LEU A 64 -16.62 -17.29 13.64
CA LEU A 64 -15.81 -17.22 12.42
C LEU A 64 -16.00 -18.42 11.47
N PRO A 65 -16.13 -19.69 11.95
CA PRO A 65 -16.38 -20.81 11.05
C PRO A 65 -17.69 -20.69 10.26
N ASP A 66 -18.74 -20.17 10.88
CA ASP A 66 -20.04 -19.99 10.20
C ASP A 66 -19.98 -18.81 9.23
N ILE A 67 -19.35 -17.69 9.61
CA ILE A 67 -19.09 -16.55 8.72
C ILE A 67 -18.30 -17.03 7.49
N ASN A 68 -17.26 -17.85 7.66
CA ASN A 68 -16.47 -18.40 6.56
C ASN A 68 -17.29 -19.28 5.62
N ARG A 69 -18.13 -20.15 6.20
CA ARG A 69 -19.05 -21.01 5.43
C ARG A 69 -20.01 -20.15 4.59
N LEU A 70 -20.70 -19.20 5.20
CA LEU A 70 -21.65 -18.32 4.53
C LEU A 70 -20.99 -17.47 3.44
N ALA A 71 -19.82 -16.90 3.74
CA ALA A 71 -19.07 -16.06 2.80
C ALA A 71 -18.70 -16.77 1.50
N LYS A 72 -18.60 -18.10 1.50
CA LYS A 72 -18.29 -18.94 0.34
C LYS A 72 -19.51 -19.42 -0.43
N MET A 73 -20.73 -19.28 0.11
CA MET A 73 -21.96 -19.78 -0.53
C MET A 73 -22.43 -18.92 -1.69
N ASP A 74 -22.13 -17.61 -1.66
CA ASP A 74 -22.49 -16.65 -2.71
C ASP A 74 -24.00 -16.64 -3.07
N THR A 75 -24.87 -16.73 -2.05
CA THR A 75 -26.34 -16.65 -2.21
C THR A 75 -26.93 -15.46 -1.45
N PRO A 76 -28.12 -14.96 -1.85
CA PRO A 76 -28.80 -13.87 -1.15
C PRO A 76 -29.08 -14.17 0.33
N GLU A 77 -29.42 -15.41 0.67
CA GLU A 77 -29.69 -15.83 2.06
C GLU A 77 -28.42 -15.86 2.90
N ALA A 78 -27.27 -16.17 2.28
CA ALA A 78 -25.98 -16.08 2.95
C ALA A 78 -25.59 -14.61 3.18
N ASP A 79 -25.83 -13.74 2.19
CA ASP A 79 -25.53 -12.31 2.27
C ASP A 79 -26.40 -11.62 3.34
N ASP A 80 -27.68 -12.01 3.48
CA ASP A 80 -28.55 -11.55 4.56
C ASP A 80 -28.02 -11.96 5.95
N LYS A 81 -27.57 -13.20 6.12
CA LYS A 81 -26.96 -13.65 7.38
C LYS A 81 -25.64 -12.93 7.67
N ILE A 82 -24.82 -12.67 6.66
CA ILE A 82 -23.58 -11.89 6.80
C ILE A 82 -23.90 -10.46 7.21
N LEU A 83 -24.96 -9.86 6.66
CA LEU A 83 -25.43 -8.55 7.10
C LEU A 83 -25.78 -8.56 8.59
N HIS A 84 -26.52 -9.57 9.07
CA HIS A 84 -26.85 -9.69 10.49
C HIS A 84 -25.60 -9.89 11.37
N TYR A 85 -24.59 -10.63 10.90
CA TYR A 85 -23.29 -10.67 11.57
C TYR A 85 -22.63 -9.28 11.63
N CYS A 86 -22.68 -8.49 10.57
CA CYS A 86 -22.19 -7.11 10.62
C CYS A 86 -22.95 -6.30 11.70
N MET A 87 -24.28 -6.37 11.71
CA MET A 87 -25.11 -5.60 12.65
C MET A 87 -24.85 -5.99 14.11
N GLU A 88 -24.74 -7.29 14.42
CA GLU A 88 -24.44 -7.77 15.77
C GLU A 88 -23.00 -7.44 16.21
N GLY A 89 -22.03 -7.54 15.30
CA GLY A 89 -20.64 -7.16 15.60
C GLY A 89 -20.50 -5.68 15.93
N ILE A 90 -21.22 -4.82 15.20
CA ILE A 90 -21.30 -3.38 15.46
C ILE A 90 -22.05 -3.12 16.78
N ARG A 91 -23.14 -3.83 17.05
CA ARG A 91 -23.89 -3.70 18.32
C ARG A 91 -23.01 -4.01 19.53
N LEU A 92 -22.24 -5.09 19.47
CA LEU A 92 -21.48 -5.61 20.61
C LEU A 92 -20.19 -4.84 20.90
N ASN A 93 -19.57 -4.21 19.89
CA ASN A 93 -18.26 -3.57 20.04
C ASN A 93 -18.22 -2.11 19.56
N GLY A 94 -19.33 -1.59 19.05
CA GLY A 94 -19.51 -0.20 18.65
C GLY A 94 -19.67 0.74 19.85
N THR A 95 -19.20 1.98 19.70
CA THR A 95 -19.13 2.98 20.77
C THR A 95 -19.83 4.27 20.38
N PHE A 96 -21.08 4.16 19.94
CA PHE A 96 -21.87 5.29 19.47
C PHE A 96 -22.68 5.92 20.60
N GLY A 97 -23.10 7.15 20.36
CA GLY A 97 -24.02 7.86 21.22
C GLY A 97 -24.43 9.17 20.58
N SER A 98 -25.37 9.86 21.20
CA SER A 98 -25.87 11.12 20.69
C SER A 98 -26.12 12.11 21.81
N TYR A 99 -25.74 13.36 21.59
CA TYR A 99 -26.11 14.47 22.47
C TYR A 99 -27.47 15.03 22.05
N ARG A 100 -28.33 15.31 23.04
CA ARG A 100 -29.58 16.04 22.87
C ARG A 100 -29.61 17.18 23.87
N GLU A 101 -30.16 18.30 23.44
CA GLU A 101 -30.50 19.39 24.34
C GLU A 101 -32.00 19.33 24.61
N SER A 102 -32.39 19.34 25.88
CA SER A 102 -33.81 19.31 26.22
C SER A 102 -34.43 20.66 25.91
N ALA A 103 -35.54 20.68 25.18
CA ALA A 103 -36.31 21.90 24.94
C ALA A 103 -37.36 22.15 26.04
N THR A 104 -37.68 21.14 26.84
CA THR A 104 -38.74 21.16 27.84
C THR A 104 -38.27 20.58 29.17
N THR A 105 -39.04 20.81 30.23
CA THR A 105 -38.86 20.08 31.48
C THR A 105 -39.49 18.71 31.34
N THR A 106 -38.72 17.64 31.57
CA THR A 106 -39.24 16.27 31.55
C THR A 106 -38.45 15.37 32.51
N THR A 107 -38.96 14.16 32.74
CA THR A 107 -38.28 13.10 33.49
C THR A 107 -38.05 11.94 32.55
N ILE A 108 -36.80 11.52 32.40
CA ILE A 108 -36.38 10.38 31.57
C ILE A 108 -36.18 9.18 32.49
N ASP A 109 -36.75 8.04 32.14
CA ASP A 109 -36.42 6.76 32.79
C ASP A 109 -35.16 6.18 32.14
N ASP A 110 -34.06 6.14 32.89
CA ASP A 110 -32.77 5.59 32.48
C ASP A 110 -32.54 4.25 33.20
N GLY A 111 -33.25 3.21 32.75
CA GLY A 111 -33.13 1.85 33.29
C GLY A 111 -33.61 1.73 34.74
N GLY A 112 -34.73 2.38 35.08
CA GLY A 112 -35.31 2.46 36.42
C GLY A 112 -34.84 3.67 37.24
N ARG A 113 -33.90 4.47 36.70
CA ARG A 113 -33.44 5.71 37.33
C ARG A 113 -34.15 6.90 36.70
N ALA A 114 -34.96 7.60 37.49
CA ALA A 114 -35.56 8.87 37.07
C ALA A 114 -34.50 9.98 36.95
N VAL A 115 -34.30 10.48 35.73
CA VAL A 115 -33.40 11.60 35.41
C VAL A 115 -34.27 12.81 35.06
N HIS A 116 -34.29 13.80 35.95
CA HIS A 116 -35.01 15.05 35.72
C HIS A 116 -34.16 16.00 34.88
N VAL A 117 -34.70 16.49 33.77
CA VAL A 117 -34.05 17.42 32.85
C VAL A 117 -34.90 18.67 32.63
N LYS A 118 -34.24 19.81 32.45
CA LYS A 118 -34.84 21.12 32.22
C LYS A 118 -34.44 21.65 30.83
N PRO A 119 -35.14 22.67 30.29
CA PRO A 119 -34.74 23.31 29.06
C PRO A 119 -33.27 23.77 29.11
N GLY A 120 -32.50 23.45 28.07
CA GLY A 120 -31.07 23.74 27.96
C GLY A 120 -30.14 22.66 28.54
N ASP A 121 -30.65 21.68 29.29
CA ASP A 121 -29.83 20.57 29.77
C ASP A 121 -29.38 19.69 28.60
N LYS A 122 -28.09 19.33 28.60
CA LYS A 122 -27.50 18.41 27.62
C LYS A 122 -27.53 16.98 28.15
N VAL A 123 -28.23 16.11 27.43
CA VAL A 123 -28.36 14.68 27.71
C VAL A 123 -27.52 13.91 26.70
N PHE A 124 -26.69 12.99 27.19
CA PHE A 124 -25.98 12.04 26.34
C PHE A 124 -26.69 10.68 26.35
N VAL A 125 -27.13 10.23 25.18
CA VAL A 125 -27.76 8.92 25.00
C VAL A 125 -26.69 7.94 24.54
N SER A 126 -26.33 7.01 25.42
CA SER A 126 -25.32 5.97 25.14
C SER A 126 -25.92 4.83 24.32
N PHE A 127 -25.42 4.61 23.11
CA PHE A 127 -25.86 3.45 22.33
C PHE A 127 -25.16 2.17 22.79
N VAL A 128 -24.04 2.27 23.52
CA VAL A 128 -23.37 1.13 24.16
C VAL A 128 -24.28 0.47 25.19
N GLY A 129 -24.97 1.28 26.01
CA GLY A 129 -25.95 0.81 26.97
C GLY A 129 -27.20 0.27 26.28
N ALA A 130 -27.78 1.05 25.36
CA ALA A 130 -28.98 0.66 24.62
C ALA A 130 -28.80 -0.64 23.82
N ALA A 131 -27.61 -0.87 23.27
CA ALA A 131 -27.25 -2.11 22.57
C ALA A 131 -27.28 -3.36 23.45
N LYS A 132 -27.29 -3.21 24.78
CA LYS A 132 -27.33 -4.29 25.77
C LYS A 132 -28.62 -4.33 26.58
N ASP A 133 -29.59 -3.45 26.28
CA ASP A 133 -30.88 -3.44 26.94
C ASP A 133 -31.61 -4.77 26.68
N THR A 134 -31.88 -5.53 27.74
CA THR A 134 -32.52 -6.85 27.66
C THR A 134 -33.95 -6.81 27.16
N VAL A 135 -34.63 -5.66 27.24
CA VAL A 135 -35.99 -5.48 26.71
C VAL A 135 -35.97 -5.48 25.18
N MET A 136 -35.03 -4.74 24.59
CA MET A 136 -34.88 -4.64 23.12
C MET A 136 -34.01 -5.75 22.52
N PHE A 137 -33.02 -6.22 23.28
CA PHE A 137 -32.07 -7.26 22.89
C PHE A 137 -32.10 -8.42 23.90
N PRO A 138 -33.10 -9.32 23.85
CA PRO A 138 -33.06 -10.55 24.64
C PRO A 138 -31.79 -11.34 24.33
N ASP A 139 -31.11 -11.85 25.36
CA ASP A 139 -29.76 -12.42 25.28
C ASP A 139 -28.74 -11.46 24.64
N PRO A 140 -28.46 -10.30 25.29
CA PRO A 140 -27.73 -9.19 24.67
C PRO A 140 -26.25 -9.48 24.44
N GLU A 141 -25.66 -10.44 25.15
CA GLU A 141 -24.22 -10.73 25.03
C GLU A 141 -23.89 -11.72 23.90
N ASN A 142 -24.89 -12.38 23.31
CA ASN A 142 -24.70 -13.32 22.21
C ASN A 142 -25.15 -12.74 20.87
N VAL A 143 -24.51 -13.24 19.81
CA VAL A 143 -24.84 -12.89 18.43
C VAL A 143 -26.12 -13.64 18.04
N ARG A 144 -27.12 -12.89 17.58
CA ARG A 144 -28.37 -13.44 17.04
C ARG A 144 -28.67 -12.90 15.66
N LEU A 145 -28.83 -13.80 14.71
CA LEU A 145 -29.03 -13.46 13.29
C LEU A 145 -30.51 -13.28 12.90
N ASP A 146 -31.43 -13.49 13.85
CA ASP A 146 -32.87 -13.39 13.65
C ASP A 146 -33.46 -12.10 14.23
N ARG A 147 -32.62 -11.17 14.68
CA ARG A 147 -33.08 -9.88 15.19
C ARG A 147 -33.52 -8.97 14.04
N PRO A 148 -34.69 -8.31 14.15
CA PRO A 148 -35.12 -7.36 13.14
C PRO A 148 -34.12 -6.22 12.93
N LEU A 149 -33.90 -5.81 11.67
CA LEU A 149 -32.90 -4.81 11.31
C LEU A 149 -33.21 -3.42 11.88
N GLU A 150 -34.47 -3.15 12.20
CA GLU A 150 -34.97 -1.93 12.83
C GLU A 150 -34.55 -1.77 14.30
N ASN A 151 -34.15 -2.85 14.97
CA ASN A 151 -33.67 -2.77 16.35
C ASN A 151 -32.28 -2.11 16.43
N TYR A 152 -31.51 -2.10 15.33
CA TYR A 152 -30.16 -1.57 15.31
C TYR A 152 -30.13 -0.06 15.04
N ILE A 153 -29.99 0.71 16.12
CA ILE A 153 -30.05 2.18 16.07
C ILE A 153 -28.72 2.88 15.75
N HIS A 154 -27.64 2.14 15.45
CA HIS A 154 -26.31 2.72 15.25
C HIS A 154 -26.20 3.62 14.00
N TYR A 155 -27.14 3.52 13.06
CA TYR A 155 -27.29 4.45 11.94
C TYR A 155 -28.19 5.67 12.25
N GLY A 156 -28.57 5.87 13.50
CA GLY A 156 -29.50 6.91 13.92
C GLY A 156 -30.97 6.54 13.67
N VAL A 157 -31.85 7.33 14.29
CA VAL A 157 -33.31 7.17 14.22
C VAL A 157 -33.95 8.55 14.00
N GLY A 158 -35.03 8.60 13.23
CA GLY A 158 -35.79 9.82 12.97
C GLY A 158 -35.00 10.83 12.11
N PRO A 159 -35.02 12.13 12.44
CA PRO A 159 -34.32 13.19 11.68
C PRO A 159 -32.80 13.00 11.53
N HIS A 160 -32.22 12.08 12.30
CA HIS A 160 -30.79 11.76 12.27
C HIS A 160 -30.51 10.38 11.64
N SER A 161 -31.48 9.81 10.92
CA SER A 161 -31.26 8.57 10.17
C SER A 161 -30.24 8.82 9.07
N CYS A 162 -29.18 8.02 9.04
CA CYS A 162 -28.09 8.16 8.09
C CYS A 162 -28.59 7.98 6.64
N LEU A 163 -28.38 8.99 5.79
CA LEU A 163 -28.70 8.93 4.36
C LEU A 163 -28.00 7.76 3.65
N GLY A 164 -26.79 7.39 4.11
CA GLY A 164 -25.98 6.31 3.56
C GLY A 164 -26.28 4.91 4.12
N MET A 165 -27.32 4.73 4.96
CA MET A 165 -27.55 3.47 5.69
C MET A 165 -27.60 2.24 4.76
N GLN A 166 -28.41 2.29 3.69
CA GLN A 166 -28.60 1.15 2.79
C GLN A 166 -27.32 0.81 2.01
N ALA A 167 -26.64 1.83 1.49
CA ALA A 167 -25.35 1.66 0.83
C ALA A 167 -24.29 1.11 1.80
N SER A 168 -24.29 1.58 3.04
CA SER A 168 -23.38 1.12 4.08
C SER A 168 -23.58 -0.36 4.41
N ARG A 169 -24.83 -0.81 4.53
CA ARG A 169 -25.18 -2.23 4.76
C ARG A 169 -24.65 -3.13 3.65
N VAL A 170 -24.88 -2.76 2.38
CA VAL A 170 -24.38 -3.52 1.23
C VAL A 170 -22.85 -3.63 1.26
N ALA A 171 -22.17 -2.49 1.47
CA ALA A 171 -20.72 -2.45 1.51
C ALA A 171 -20.14 -3.23 2.70
N LEU A 172 -20.72 -3.13 3.91
CA LEU A 172 -20.29 -3.93 5.07
C LEU A 172 -20.45 -5.43 4.83
N THR A 173 -21.58 -5.85 4.25
CA THR A 173 -21.78 -7.24 3.85
C THR A 173 -20.72 -7.70 2.87
N ALA A 174 -20.42 -6.90 1.83
CA ALA A 174 -19.38 -7.23 0.86
C ALA A 174 -17.98 -7.30 1.51
N MET A 175 -17.67 -6.39 2.42
CA MET A 175 -16.40 -6.38 3.16
C MET A 175 -16.26 -7.63 4.05
N LEU A 176 -17.27 -7.94 4.88
CA LEU A 176 -17.24 -9.11 5.75
C LEU A 176 -17.26 -10.41 4.95
N LYS A 177 -18.02 -10.48 3.85
CA LYS A 177 -18.01 -11.61 2.92
C LYS A 177 -16.62 -11.80 2.30
N THR A 178 -15.94 -10.72 1.92
CA THR A 178 -14.61 -10.80 1.31
C THR A 178 -13.57 -11.33 2.30
N VAL A 179 -13.51 -10.77 3.51
CA VAL A 179 -12.55 -11.21 4.54
C VAL A 179 -12.94 -12.58 5.11
N GLY A 180 -14.24 -12.85 5.26
CA GLY A 180 -14.78 -14.10 5.78
C GLY A 180 -14.41 -15.32 4.92
N LYS A 181 -14.19 -15.16 3.61
CA LYS A 181 -13.72 -16.24 2.73
C LYS A 181 -12.35 -16.81 3.14
N LEU A 182 -11.55 -16.06 3.90
CA LEU A 182 -10.22 -16.49 4.33
C LEU A 182 -10.30 -17.62 5.36
N ASP A 183 -9.56 -18.69 5.11
CA ASP A 183 -9.49 -19.83 6.01
C ASP A 183 -8.64 -19.53 7.25
N GLY A 184 -9.21 -19.85 8.42
CA GLY A 184 -8.51 -19.69 9.69
C GLY A 184 -8.19 -18.24 10.05
N LEU A 185 -9.01 -17.29 9.60
CA LEU A 185 -8.89 -15.87 9.91
C LEU A 185 -8.66 -15.66 11.42
N ARG A 186 -7.59 -14.94 11.78
CA ARG A 186 -7.19 -14.64 13.15
C ARG A 186 -6.46 -13.30 13.23
N ARG A 187 -6.25 -12.78 14.44
CA ARG A 187 -5.35 -11.63 14.65
C ARG A 187 -3.91 -12.03 14.30
N ALA A 188 -3.14 -11.09 13.74
CA ALA A 188 -1.70 -11.25 13.61
C ALA A 188 -1.07 -11.45 15.00
N PRO A 189 0.03 -12.22 15.14
CA PRO A 189 0.68 -12.38 16.41
C PRO A 189 1.28 -11.06 16.93
N GLY A 190 1.34 -10.91 18.25
CA GLY A 190 1.97 -9.78 18.91
C GLY A 190 1.22 -8.44 18.77
N PRO A 191 1.91 -7.30 18.94
CA PRO A 191 1.29 -5.98 18.98
C PRO A 191 0.49 -5.60 17.72
N LYS A 192 0.83 -6.16 16.55
CA LYS A 192 0.12 -5.87 15.28
C LYS A 192 -1.32 -6.40 15.29
N GLY A 193 -1.60 -7.49 16.00
CA GLY A 193 -2.95 -8.04 16.15
C GLY A 193 -3.83 -7.32 17.16
N VAL A 194 -3.30 -6.34 17.87
CA VAL A 194 -4.02 -5.62 18.93
C VAL A 194 -4.54 -4.31 18.37
N LEU A 195 -5.86 -4.11 18.45
CA LEU A 195 -6.46 -2.82 18.18
C LEU A 195 -6.14 -1.88 19.35
N LYS A 196 -5.35 -0.85 19.08
CA LYS A 196 -4.82 0.05 20.11
C LYS A 196 -5.91 1.04 20.54
N LYS A 197 -6.48 0.80 21.73
CA LYS A 197 -7.59 1.57 22.28
C LYS A 197 -7.41 1.80 23.78
N ILE A 198 -7.83 2.98 24.26
CA ILE A 198 -7.88 3.31 25.69
C ILE A 198 -9.34 3.26 26.16
N PRO A 199 -9.68 2.39 27.12
CA PRO A 199 -11.01 2.33 27.71
C PRO A 199 -11.44 3.66 28.32
N ARG A 200 -12.73 3.96 28.20
CA ARG A 200 -13.41 5.10 28.81
C ARG A 200 -14.63 4.60 29.60
N PRO A 201 -15.13 5.37 30.58
CA PRO A 201 -16.34 5.01 31.33
C PRO A 201 -17.52 4.70 30.41
N GLY A 202 -18.43 3.82 30.85
CA GLY A 202 -19.65 3.48 30.10
C GLY A 202 -19.44 2.55 28.90
N GLY A 203 -18.30 1.83 28.85
CA GLY A 203 -17.98 0.88 27.77
C GLY A 203 -17.47 1.55 26.49
N PHE A 204 -17.18 2.85 26.54
CA PHE A 204 -16.55 3.59 25.44
C PHE A 204 -15.05 3.33 25.38
N TYR A 205 -14.43 3.71 24.28
CA TYR A 205 -12.98 3.79 24.16
C TYR A 205 -12.59 4.84 23.13
N ILE A 206 -11.34 5.30 23.19
CA ILE A 206 -10.73 6.15 22.16
C ILE A 206 -9.56 5.39 21.52
N TYR A 207 -9.34 5.58 20.23
CA TYR A 207 -8.24 4.93 19.54
C TYR A 207 -6.92 5.67 19.75
N MET A 208 -5.83 4.94 19.59
CA MET A 208 -4.49 5.51 19.55
C MET A 208 -3.92 5.38 18.14
N ARG A 209 -3.04 6.31 17.76
CA ARG A 209 -2.20 6.19 16.57
C ARG A 209 -1.21 5.03 16.70
N GLU A 210 -0.62 4.66 15.57
CA GLU A 210 0.25 3.49 15.47
C GLU A 210 1.45 3.55 16.45
N ALA A 211 2.05 4.71 16.69
CA ALA A 211 3.19 4.85 17.59
C ALA A 211 2.80 5.06 19.07
N HIS A 212 1.51 4.95 19.44
CA HIS A 212 0.97 5.16 20.80
C HIS A 212 1.19 6.57 21.38
N GLU A 213 1.51 7.52 20.53
CA GLU A 213 1.90 8.88 20.89
C GLU A 213 0.70 9.82 21.06
N SER A 214 -0.42 9.55 20.38
CA SER A 214 -1.60 10.40 20.43
C SER A 214 -2.91 9.66 20.18
N TYR A 215 -4.01 10.30 20.58
CA TYR A 215 -5.37 9.83 20.35
C TYR A 215 -5.81 10.08 18.91
N PHE A 216 -6.68 9.22 18.39
CA PHE A 216 -7.37 9.43 17.13
C PHE A 216 -8.85 9.00 17.25
N PRO A 217 -9.80 9.69 16.59
CA PRO A 217 -11.22 9.36 16.67
C PRO A 217 -11.58 8.06 15.92
N PHE A 218 -10.74 7.60 14.99
CA PHE A 218 -10.97 6.40 14.18
C PHE A 218 -9.89 5.33 14.41
N PRO A 219 -10.19 4.04 14.14
CA PRO A 219 -9.18 3.00 14.24
C PRO A 219 -8.10 3.18 13.17
N THR A 220 -6.83 3.10 13.56
CA THR A 220 -5.67 3.21 12.65
C THR A 220 -4.77 1.98 12.69
N THR A 221 -5.12 0.98 13.49
CA THR A 221 -4.34 -0.23 13.77
C THR A 221 -5.25 -1.46 13.75
N LEU A 222 -4.67 -2.66 13.93
CA LEU A 222 -5.26 -4.01 13.81
C LEU A 222 -4.90 -4.69 12.49
N THR A 223 -4.05 -5.72 12.57
CA THR A 223 -3.73 -6.63 11.48
C THR A 223 -4.36 -8.01 11.74
N SER A 224 -4.98 -8.59 10.71
CA SER A 224 -5.49 -9.97 10.73
C SER A 224 -4.80 -10.79 9.63
N GLU A 225 -4.69 -12.09 9.85
CA GLU A 225 -4.03 -13.05 8.94
C GLU A 225 -4.85 -14.35 8.87
N PRO A 226 -4.80 -15.12 7.76
CA PRO A 226 -5.31 -16.48 7.71
C PRO A 226 -4.43 -17.44 8.53
N SER A 227 -4.97 -18.60 8.96
CA SER A 227 -4.19 -19.53 9.75
C SER A 227 -3.12 -20.20 8.88
N LEU A 228 -1.85 -20.02 9.25
CA LEU A 228 -0.73 -20.74 8.65
C LEU A 228 -0.81 -22.23 9.01
N ARG A 229 -1.48 -23.05 8.20
CA ARG A 229 -0.94 -24.39 7.93
C ARG A 229 0.23 -24.17 7.00
N GLN A 230 1.43 -24.58 7.42
CA GLN A 230 2.53 -24.83 6.48
C GLN A 230 2.01 -25.79 5.40
N ARG A 231 1.64 -25.25 4.25
CA ARG A 231 1.34 -25.98 3.03
C ARG A 231 2.00 -25.27 1.85
N PRO A 232 2.45 -26.03 0.84
CA PRO A 232 3.04 -25.46 -0.37
C PRO A 232 2.04 -24.47 -0.97
N GLY A 233 2.54 -23.31 -1.39
CA GLY A 233 1.70 -22.17 -1.76
C GLY A 233 0.56 -22.58 -2.72
N PRO A 234 -0.70 -22.22 -2.44
CA PRO A 234 -1.75 -22.31 -3.45
C PRO A 234 -1.40 -21.31 -4.55
N ALA A 235 -1.58 -21.69 -5.82
CA ALA A 235 -1.29 -20.86 -6.98
C ALA A 235 -1.85 -19.44 -6.79
N HIS A 236 -0.95 -18.51 -6.44
CA HIS A 236 -1.28 -17.11 -6.21
C HIS A 236 -1.83 -16.57 -7.52
N ARG A 237 -2.93 -15.80 -7.47
CA ARG A 237 -3.14 -14.83 -8.53
C ARG A 237 -1.91 -13.91 -8.46
N PRO A 238 -1.06 -13.85 -9.50
CA PRO A 238 0.17 -13.09 -9.43
C PRO A 238 -0.17 -11.63 -9.14
N SER A 239 0.54 -11.03 -8.19
CA SER A 239 0.42 -9.59 -7.93
C SER A 239 0.56 -8.83 -9.25
N LYS A 240 -0.29 -7.82 -9.44
CA LYS A 240 -0.21 -6.93 -10.59
C LYS A 240 0.84 -5.83 -10.41
N VAL A 241 1.50 -5.77 -9.28
CA VAL A 241 2.63 -4.87 -9.04
C VAL A 241 3.86 -5.66 -8.59
N ALA A 242 5.04 -5.13 -8.88
CA ALA A 242 6.31 -5.72 -8.43
C ALA A 242 7.32 -4.64 -8.05
N PHE A 243 8.18 -4.96 -7.08
CA PHE A 243 9.44 -4.24 -6.92
C PHE A 243 10.49 -4.89 -7.82
N ALA A 244 11.43 -4.11 -8.35
CA ALA A 244 12.51 -4.62 -9.17
C ALA A 244 13.84 -3.94 -8.84
N THR A 245 14.94 -4.69 -8.99
CA THR A 245 16.30 -4.14 -9.02
C THR A 245 17.09 -4.75 -10.18
N PHE A 246 18.31 -4.29 -10.41
CA PHE A 246 19.18 -4.76 -11.47
C PHE A 246 20.56 -5.15 -10.92
N LEU A 247 21.09 -6.27 -11.41
CA LEU A 247 22.44 -6.74 -11.12
C LEU A 247 23.11 -7.22 -12.42
N ALA A 248 24.09 -6.47 -12.90
CA ALA A 248 24.90 -6.87 -14.05
C ALA A 248 25.99 -7.88 -13.64
N GLY A 249 26.35 -8.77 -14.57
CA GLY A 249 27.55 -9.59 -14.48
C GLY A 249 28.81 -8.74 -14.54
N THR A 250 29.78 -9.07 -13.70
CA THR A 250 31.07 -8.40 -13.57
C THR A 250 32.19 -9.29 -14.12
N ALA A 251 33.34 -8.71 -14.47
CA ALA A 251 34.49 -9.51 -14.89
C ALA A 251 35.04 -10.44 -13.79
N ALA A 252 34.65 -10.20 -12.52
CA ALA A 252 34.95 -11.03 -11.37
C ALA A 252 33.91 -12.14 -11.13
N ASP A 253 32.81 -12.18 -11.88
CA ASP A 253 31.85 -13.27 -11.81
C ASP A 253 32.47 -14.54 -12.38
N ASN A 254 32.89 -15.42 -11.47
CA ASN A 254 33.20 -16.80 -11.76
C ASN A 254 32.32 -17.70 -10.87
N ASP A 255 32.06 -18.92 -11.32
CA ASP A 255 31.32 -19.93 -10.53
C ASP A 255 32.26 -20.73 -9.59
N GLU A 256 33.50 -20.28 -9.40
CA GLU A 256 34.43 -20.89 -8.46
C GLU A 256 34.13 -20.44 -7.02
N ALA A 257 34.33 -21.34 -6.05
CA ALA A 257 33.98 -21.10 -4.65
C ALA A 257 34.88 -20.08 -3.92
N ALA A 258 35.88 -19.50 -4.59
CA ALA A 258 36.93 -18.66 -4.00
C ALA A 258 36.67 -17.15 -4.09
N VAL A 259 35.56 -16.70 -4.68
CA VAL A 259 35.22 -15.27 -4.75
C VAL A 259 34.52 -14.84 -3.47
N ASP A 260 35.13 -13.90 -2.74
CA ASP A 260 34.50 -13.26 -1.59
C ASP A 260 33.36 -12.35 -2.07
N ASP A 261 32.12 -12.76 -1.79
CA ASP A 261 30.92 -11.98 -2.12
C ASP A 261 30.88 -10.59 -1.44
N ASN A 262 31.71 -10.37 -0.41
CA ASN A 262 31.83 -9.07 0.25
C ASN A 262 32.45 -7.99 -0.64
N ASP A 263 33.22 -8.39 -1.67
CA ASP A 263 33.85 -7.45 -2.60
C ASP A 263 32.88 -6.96 -3.69
N ASP A 264 31.72 -7.63 -3.84
CA ASP A 264 30.65 -7.20 -4.75
C ASP A 264 29.54 -6.47 -3.99
N GLY A 265 29.74 -5.16 -3.85
CA GLY A 265 28.78 -4.29 -3.17
C GLY A 265 27.39 -4.26 -3.79
N TYR A 266 27.25 -4.41 -5.11
CA TYR A 266 25.94 -4.40 -5.77
C TYR A 266 25.19 -5.71 -5.57
N TYR A 267 25.89 -6.85 -5.64
CA TYR A 267 25.31 -8.13 -5.26
C TYR A 267 24.90 -8.15 -3.79
N LEU A 268 25.76 -7.66 -2.89
CA LEU A 268 25.42 -7.52 -1.47
C LEU A 268 24.22 -6.59 -1.27
N GLY A 269 24.20 -5.44 -1.96
CA GLY A 269 23.09 -4.49 -1.96
C GLY A 269 21.77 -5.13 -2.41
N ALA A 270 21.78 -5.90 -3.50
CA ALA A 270 20.60 -6.61 -3.99
C ALA A 270 20.06 -7.63 -2.98
N ARG A 271 20.95 -8.32 -2.26
CA ARG A 271 20.56 -9.25 -1.19
C ARG A 271 20.00 -8.54 0.03
N VAL A 272 20.62 -7.44 0.45
CA VAL A 272 20.12 -6.61 1.56
C VAL A 272 18.75 -6.03 1.19
N LEU A 273 18.57 -5.55 -0.04
CA LEU A 273 17.29 -5.08 -0.56
C LEU A 273 16.23 -6.20 -0.60
N ALA A 274 16.60 -7.41 -1.03
CA ALA A 274 15.70 -8.57 -0.97
C ALA A 274 15.25 -8.86 0.47
N TYR A 275 16.15 -8.78 1.45
CA TYR A 275 15.79 -8.92 2.86
C TYR A 275 14.87 -7.81 3.35
N GLN A 276 15.24 -6.55 3.10
CA GLN A 276 14.45 -5.38 3.51
C GLN A 276 13.01 -5.48 2.98
N LEU A 277 12.83 -5.84 1.70
CA LEU A 277 11.50 -5.90 1.09
C LEU A 277 10.74 -7.18 1.44
N LEU A 278 11.37 -8.35 1.44
CA LEU A 278 10.64 -9.62 1.53
C LEU A 278 10.54 -10.20 2.95
N HIS A 279 11.50 -9.91 3.82
CA HIS A 279 11.69 -10.63 5.08
C HIS A 279 11.74 -9.74 6.31
N SER A 280 12.08 -8.45 6.16
CA SER A 280 12.17 -7.54 7.31
C SER A 280 10.81 -7.41 8.02
N PRO A 281 10.75 -7.61 9.35
CA PRO A 281 9.50 -7.51 10.10
C PRO A 281 8.98 -6.07 10.23
N THR A 282 9.86 -5.08 10.03
CA THR A 282 9.57 -3.65 10.20
C THR A 282 9.24 -2.98 8.87
N VAL A 283 10.05 -3.21 7.84
CA VAL A 283 9.93 -2.50 6.55
C VAL A 283 9.49 -3.38 5.39
N GLY A 284 9.41 -4.70 5.60
CA GLY A 284 9.00 -5.66 4.58
C GLY A 284 7.58 -5.44 4.09
N THR A 285 7.39 -5.72 2.80
CA THR A 285 6.11 -5.62 2.08
C THR A 285 5.11 -6.62 2.64
N ASN A 286 3.83 -6.45 2.31
CA ASN A 286 2.93 -7.59 2.42
C ASN A 286 3.40 -8.66 1.42
N SER A 287 3.57 -9.92 1.84
CA SER A 287 4.28 -10.99 1.10
C SER A 287 3.67 -11.37 -0.27
N SER A 288 2.70 -10.62 -0.78
CA SER A 288 2.08 -10.80 -2.09
C SER A 288 2.80 -10.05 -3.23
N ILE A 289 3.59 -9.00 -2.93
CA ILE A 289 4.33 -8.24 -3.95
C ILE A 289 5.69 -8.92 -4.20
N PRO A 290 5.95 -9.44 -5.41
CA PRO A 290 7.24 -10.04 -5.72
C PRO A 290 8.34 -8.97 -5.81
N PHE A 291 9.56 -9.38 -5.48
CA PHE A 291 10.78 -8.64 -5.76
C PHE A 291 11.54 -9.30 -6.91
N LEU A 292 11.68 -8.59 -8.02
CA LEU A 292 12.36 -9.05 -9.21
C LEU A 292 13.82 -8.60 -9.16
N VAL A 293 14.75 -9.51 -9.43
CA VAL A 293 16.15 -9.15 -9.66
C VAL A 293 16.45 -9.43 -11.11
N LEU A 294 16.53 -8.36 -11.90
CA LEU A 294 16.88 -8.42 -13.30
C LEU A 294 18.39 -8.63 -13.41
N VAL A 295 18.83 -9.69 -14.07
CA VAL A 295 20.24 -10.06 -14.19
C VAL A 295 20.64 -10.25 -15.64
N THR A 296 21.85 -9.86 -15.99
CA THR A 296 22.41 -10.23 -17.31
C THR A 296 22.85 -11.70 -17.32
N GLU A 297 22.92 -12.31 -18.50
CA GLU A 297 23.25 -13.75 -18.63
C GLU A 297 24.60 -14.15 -18.01
N ASP A 298 25.55 -13.23 -18.00
CA ASP A 298 26.90 -13.38 -17.47
C ASP A 298 27.00 -13.21 -15.93
N ALA A 299 25.89 -12.90 -15.25
CA ALA A 299 25.86 -12.99 -13.79
C ALA A 299 26.01 -14.46 -13.36
N SER A 300 26.94 -14.74 -12.44
CA SER A 300 27.25 -16.11 -12.00
C SER A 300 26.01 -16.91 -11.58
N GLU A 301 25.98 -18.20 -11.92
CA GLU A 301 24.85 -19.09 -11.56
C GLU A 301 24.70 -19.17 -10.03
N ARG A 302 25.84 -19.16 -9.32
CA ARG A 302 25.87 -19.13 -7.85
C ARG A 302 25.12 -17.92 -7.28
N LYS A 303 25.38 -16.70 -7.78
CA LYS A 303 24.69 -15.48 -7.31
C LYS A 303 23.21 -15.50 -7.64
N ARG A 304 22.83 -15.91 -8.86
CA ARG A 304 21.43 -16.08 -9.28
C ARG A 304 20.68 -17.05 -8.36
N LYS A 305 21.30 -18.19 -8.05
CA LYS A 305 20.73 -19.19 -7.13
C LYS A 305 20.58 -18.65 -5.71
N ARG A 306 21.57 -17.91 -5.20
CA ARG A 306 21.50 -17.27 -3.88
C ARG A 306 20.38 -16.24 -3.80
N LEU A 307 20.22 -15.37 -4.81
CA LEU A 307 19.12 -14.41 -4.88
C LEU A 307 17.74 -15.09 -4.88
N THR A 308 17.62 -16.21 -5.60
CA THR A 308 16.40 -17.04 -5.57
C THR A 308 16.15 -17.63 -4.18
N LEU A 309 17.20 -18.10 -3.49
CA LEU A 309 17.10 -18.59 -2.11
C LEU A 309 16.74 -17.49 -1.11
N ASP A 310 17.18 -16.26 -1.39
CA ASP A 310 16.81 -15.03 -0.67
C ASP A 310 15.37 -14.60 -0.99
N GLY A 311 14.64 -15.32 -1.85
CA GLY A 311 13.22 -15.12 -2.11
C GLY A 311 12.90 -14.22 -3.29
N ALA A 312 13.91 -13.68 -3.97
CA ALA A 312 13.70 -12.88 -5.18
C ALA A 312 13.31 -13.76 -6.37
N THR A 313 12.55 -13.20 -7.30
CA THR A 313 12.34 -13.76 -8.63
C THR A 313 13.46 -13.26 -9.54
N VAL A 314 14.41 -14.14 -9.86
CA VAL A 314 15.49 -13.79 -10.80
C VAL A 314 14.96 -13.83 -12.23
N VAL A 315 15.18 -12.74 -12.95
CA VAL A 315 14.78 -12.57 -14.35
C VAL A 315 16.03 -12.33 -15.18
N VAL A 316 16.44 -13.34 -15.93
CA VAL A 316 17.61 -13.25 -16.81
C VAL A 316 17.22 -12.51 -18.09
N VAL A 317 18.02 -11.53 -18.48
CA VAL A 317 17.77 -10.70 -19.66
C VAL A 317 19.04 -10.51 -20.50
N ASP A 318 18.83 -10.29 -21.79
CA ASP A 318 19.89 -9.91 -22.72
C ASP A 318 20.39 -8.49 -22.44
N LYS A 319 21.69 -8.31 -22.61
CA LYS A 319 22.32 -6.98 -22.65
C LYS A 319 21.75 -6.15 -23.80
N LEU A 320 21.74 -4.84 -23.62
CA LEU A 320 21.41 -3.88 -24.68
C LEU A 320 22.69 -3.13 -25.06
N VAL A 321 23.05 -3.21 -26.33
CA VAL A 321 24.30 -2.63 -26.87
C VAL A 321 23.95 -1.61 -27.95
N ALA A 322 24.56 -0.44 -27.85
CA ALA A 322 24.55 0.58 -28.89
C ALA A 322 25.98 1.11 -29.05
N GLU A 323 26.56 0.99 -30.25
CA GLU A 323 28.00 1.23 -30.47
C GLU A 323 28.46 2.64 -30.09
N TRP A 324 27.58 3.63 -30.20
CA TRP A 324 27.88 5.03 -29.90
C TRP A 324 27.68 5.40 -28.42
N VAL A 325 27.09 4.51 -27.61
CA VAL A 325 26.83 4.76 -26.19
C VAL A 325 28.06 4.35 -25.39
N HIS A 326 28.83 5.36 -24.98
CA HIS A 326 29.98 5.20 -24.09
C HIS A 326 29.65 5.80 -22.72
N PRO A 327 29.36 4.97 -21.70
CA PRO A 327 29.01 5.46 -20.37
C PRO A 327 30.15 6.22 -19.70
N GLY A 328 29.83 7.13 -18.77
CA GLY A 328 30.84 7.88 -18.00
C GLY A 328 31.66 7.05 -17.02
N ALA A 329 31.28 5.79 -16.78
CA ALA A 329 32.03 4.83 -15.99
C ALA A 329 31.81 3.40 -16.51
N ASP A 330 32.86 2.58 -16.57
CA ASP A 330 32.81 1.22 -17.14
C ASP A 330 31.76 0.32 -16.49
N ARG A 331 31.51 0.50 -15.19
CA ARG A 331 30.46 -0.23 -14.45
C ARG A 331 29.05 0.02 -14.98
N TRP A 332 28.84 1.11 -15.72
CA TRP A 332 27.55 1.44 -16.32
C TRP A 332 27.38 0.89 -17.74
N ARG A 333 28.31 0.07 -18.24
CA ARG A 333 28.22 -0.53 -19.58
C ARG A 333 26.94 -1.33 -19.84
N ASP A 334 26.40 -1.97 -18.78
CA ASP A 334 25.29 -2.90 -18.89
C ASP A 334 23.96 -2.33 -18.36
N VAL A 335 23.94 -1.07 -17.87
CA VAL A 335 22.74 -0.48 -17.22
C VAL A 335 21.56 -0.28 -18.16
N LEU A 336 21.80 -0.22 -19.47
CA LEU A 336 20.71 -0.18 -20.46
C LEU A 336 19.82 -1.43 -20.36
N ALA A 337 20.34 -2.58 -19.91
CA ALA A 337 19.55 -3.79 -19.72
C ALA A 337 18.38 -3.59 -18.73
N LYS A 338 18.41 -2.56 -17.86
CA LYS A 338 17.25 -2.15 -17.04
C LYS A 338 15.99 -1.90 -17.88
N LEU A 339 16.13 -1.40 -19.12
CA LEU A 339 15.01 -1.13 -20.02
C LEU A 339 14.20 -2.40 -20.37
N ARG A 340 14.79 -3.59 -20.23
CA ARG A 340 14.08 -4.87 -20.42
C ARG A 340 12.92 -5.06 -19.43
N LEU A 341 12.89 -4.34 -18.32
CA LEU A 341 11.74 -4.34 -17.40
C LEU A 341 10.44 -3.88 -18.07
N PHE A 342 10.51 -3.03 -19.11
CA PHE A 342 9.34 -2.57 -19.84
C PHE A 342 8.67 -3.68 -20.67
N GLU A 343 9.35 -4.81 -20.89
CA GLU A 343 8.77 -5.97 -21.58
C GLU A 343 7.91 -6.84 -20.65
N LEU A 344 7.98 -6.64 -19.34
CA LEU A 344 7.29 -7.45 -18.31
C LEU A 344 5.81 -7.07 -18.15
N THR A 345 5.05 -7.11 -19.25
CA THR A 345 3.64 -6.66 -19.34
C THR A 345 2.63 -7.52 -18.57
N SER A 346 3.08 -8.57 -17.86
CA SER A 346 2.27 -9.29 -16.88
C SER A 346 1.93 -8.44 -15.65
N TYR A 347 2.77 -7.44 -15.35
CA TYR A 347 2.60 -6.46 -14.28
C TYR A 347 1.94 -5.18 -14.81
N ALA A 348 1.04 -4.62 -14.00
CA ALA A 348 0.43 -3.32 -14.24
C ALA A 348 1.35 -2.16 -13.84
N LYS A 349 2.13 -2.30 -12.76
CA LYS A 349 3.15 -1.33 -12.35
C LYS A 349 4.40 -2.04 -11.83
N ILE A 350 5.57 -1.48 -12.10
CA ILE A 350 6.84 -1.91 -11.47
C ILE A 350 7.45 -0.69 -10.81
N CYS A 351 7.91 -0.85 -9.56
CA CYS A 351 8.76 0.12 -8.87
C CYS A 351 10.20 -0.38 -8.94
N PHE A 352 11.03 0.28 -9.73
CA PHE A 352 12.45 0.01 -9.79
C PHE A 352 13.17 0.71 -8.64
N ILE A 353 14.09 -0.02 -7.99
CA ILE A 353 14.88 0.43 -6.85
C ILE A 353 16.32 -0.05 -7.10
N ASP A 354 17.28 0.88 -7.18
CA ASP A 354 18.70 0.56 -7.28
C ASP A 354 19.19 -0.20 -6.03
N ALA A 355 20.13 -1.13 -6.22
CA ALA A 355 20.59 -2.06 -5.17
C ALA A 355 21.31 -1.37 -3.99
N ASP A 356 21.77 -0.13 -4.16
CA ASP A 356 22.32 0.80 -3.17
C ASP A 356 21.23 1.54 -2.35
N THR A 357 20.07 0.91 -2.14
CA THR A 357 18.97 1.53 -1.39
C THR A 357 18.82 0.95 0.02
N LEU A 358 18.87 1.83 1.03
CA LEU A 358 18.41 1.57 2.39
C LEU A 358 16.91 1.87 2.49
N VAL A 359 16.12 0.96 3.03
CA VAL A 359 14.67 1.09 3.21
C VAL A 359 14.36 1.14 4.71
N THR A 360 13.70 2.19 5.16
CA THR A 360 13.36 2.41 6.58
C THR A 360 11.86 2.45 6.84
N LYS A 361 11.04 2.50 5.79
CA LYS A 361 9.57 2.37 5.86
C LYS A 361 9.07 1.51 4.71
N ARG A 362 7.87 0.94 4.89
CA ARG A 362 7.21 0.14 3.87
C ARG A 362 6.95 0.95 2.60
N LEU A 363 7.32 0.38 1.46
CA LEU A 363 7.19 1.02 0.15
C LEU A 363 5.90 0.65 -0.59
N ASP A 364 5.05 -0.26 -0.06
CA ASP A 364 3.82 -0.72 -0.72
C ASP A 364 2.92 0.44 -1.19
N GLY A 365 2.91 1.54 -0.44
CA GLY A 365 2.12 2.74 -0.74
C GLY A 365 2.53 3.46 -2.03
N VAL A 366 3.76 3.25 -2.53
CA VAL A 366 4.28 3.93 -3.73
C VAL A 366 3.42 3.63 -4.96
N PHE A 367 2.82 2.44 -5.05
CA PHE A 367 1.96 2.06 -6.17
C PHE A 367 0.61 2.79 -6.20
N TYR A 368 0.27 3.50 -5.12
CA TYR A 368 -0.95 4.28 -4.93
C TYR A 368 -0.69 5.79 -4.87
N ASP A 369 0.56 6.21 -5.05
CA ASP A 369 0.90 7.63 -5.19
C ASP A 369 0.20 8.21 -6.43
N GLU A 370 -0.35 9.42 -6.32
CA GLU A 370 -1.09 10.09 -7.39
C GLU A 370 -0.24 10.27 -8.66
N ALA A 371 1.08 10.41 -8.51
CA ALA A 371 2.01 10.48 -9.63
C ALA A 371 2.05 9.19 -10.46
N THR A 372 1.57 8.06 -9.92
CA THR A 372 1.55 6.77 -10.61
C THR A 372 0.23 6.51 -11.38
N MET A 373 -0.53 7.56 -11.65
CA MET A 373 -1.73 7.48 -12.49
C MET A 373 -1.37 7.39 -13.97
N LEU A 374 -2.16 6.64 -14.74
CA LEU A 374 -1.99 6.53 -16.19
C LEU A 374 -2.26 7.89 -16.86
N GLN A 375 -1.41 8.27 -17.81
CA GLN A 375 -1.49 9.51 -18.56
C GLN A 375 -1.69 9.24 -20.04
N MET A 376 -2.35 10.18 -20.71
CA MET A 376 -2.43 10.20 -22.17
C MET A 376 -1.19 10.86 -22.74
N THR A 377 -0.62 10.27 -23.78
CA THR A 377 0.49 10.89 -24.52
C THR A 377 0.00 12.16 -25.20
N LEU A 378 0.75 13.25 -25.06
CA LEU A 378 0.45 14.52 -25.69
C LEU A 378 0.71 14.44 -27.20
N SER A 379 0.12 15.36 -27.96
CA SER A 379 0.18 15.37 -29.42
C SER A 379 0.80 16.65 -29.97
N ASN A 380 1.83 17.20 -29.30
CA ASN A 380 2.54 18.36 -29.81
C ASN A 380 3.38 17.97 -31.05
N PRO A 381 3.08 18.49 -32.25
CA PRO A 381 3.79 18.11 -33.47
C PRO A 381 5.27 18.50 -33.48
N ALA A 382 5.65 19.56 -32.76
CA ALA A 382 7.05 20.01 -32.72
C ALA A 382 7.99 18.99 -32.03
N GLU A 383 7.41 18.17 -31.16
CA GLU A 383 8.12 17.15 -30.37
C GLU A 383 8.07 15.76 -30.99
N LEU A 384 7.36 15.59 -32.11
CA LEU A 384 7.40 14.36 -32.90
C LEU A 384 8.60 14.42 -33.85
N LYS A 385 9.42 13.36 -33.85
CA LYS A 385 10.58 13.22 -34.72
C LYS A 385 10.36 12.05 -35.67
N ASP A 386 10.55 12.28 -36.96
CA ASP A 386 10.28 11.27 -38.00
C ASP A 386 11.24 10.07 -37.95
N ASP A 387 12.38 10.22 -37.26
CA ASP A 387 13.39 9.18 -37.08
C ASP A 387 13.21 8.35 -35.79
N GLU A 388 12.22 8.68 -34.96
CA GLU A 388 11.88 7.93 -33.75
C GLU A 388 10.67 7.01 -33.97
N ALA A 389 10.60 5.91 -33.22
CA ALA A 389 9.42 5.03 -33.28
C ALA A 389 8.16 5.75 -32.73
N PRO A 390 6.96 5.33 -33.15
CA PRO A 390 5.72 5.92 -32.66
C PRO A 390 5.59 5.86 -31.13
N LEU A 391 5.11 6.95 -30.54
CA LEU A 391 4.81 7.00 -29.11
C LEU A 391 3.57 6.15 -28.79
N PRO A 392 3.50 5.51 -27.61
CA PRO A 392 2.30 4.82 -27.16
C PRO A 392 1.14 5.81 -26.99
N ARG A 393 -0.10 5.32 -27.00
CA ARG A 393 -1.29 6.16 -26.75
C ARG A 393 -1.35 6.70 -25.32
N SER A 394 -0.88 5.92 -24.36
CA SER A 394 -0.88 6.25 -22.94
C SER A 394 0.35 5.65 -22.27
N PHE A 395 0.84 6.30 -21.24
CA PHE A 395 2.02 5.88 -20.49
C PHE A 395 1.82 6.17 -19.00
N MET A 396 2.64 5.57 -18.15
CA MET A 396 2.81 5.98 -16.76
C MET A 396 4.28 5.82 -16.43
N PHE A 397 4.91 6.93 -16.09
CA PHE A 397 6.30 6.97 -15.67
C PHE A 397 6.44 8.08 -14.63
N ALA A 398 6.77 7.69 -13.41
CA ALA A 398 6.90 8.56 -12.27
C ALA A 398 8.26 8.34 -11.61
N SER A 399 8.94 9.42 -11.27
CA SER A 399 10.24 9.36 -10.60
C SER A 399 10.34 10.49 -9.59
N LYS A 400 11.53 10.67 -9.03
CA LYS A 400 11.92 11.88 -8.31
C LYS A 400 13.03 12.61 -9.08
N PRO A 401 13.21 13.91 -8.84
CA PRO A 401 14.38 14.58 -9.37
C PRO A 401 15.67 14.12 -8.68
N ASP A 402 16.80 14.46 -9.29
CA ASP A 402 18.13 14.31 -8.67
C ASP A 402 18.42 15.44 -7.67
N ALA A 403 18.96 15.11 -6.49
CA ALA A 403 19.34 16.08 -5.47
C ALA A 403 20.72 16.74 -5.71
N TRP A 404 21.54 16.22 -6.63
CA TRP A 404 22.84 16.78 -7.05
C TRP A 404 23.93 16.95 -5.96
N GLY A 405 23.69 16.50 -4.73
CA GLY A 405 24.70 16.47 -3.66
C GLY A 405 24.10 16.35 -2.27
N TYR A 406 24.94 16.15 -1.26
CA TYR A 406 24.53 16.02 0.15
C TYR A 406 24.11 17.34 0.81
N GLU A 407 24.45 18.48 0.20
CA GLU A 407 24.05 19.81 0.69
C GLU A 407 22.67 20.19 0.12
N HIS A 408 21.59 19.76 0.78
CA HIS A 408 20.22 20.13 0.43
C HIS A 408 19.31 20.29 1.68
N ALA A 409 18.16 20.94 1.49
CA ALA A 409 17.09 21.02 2.50
C ALA A 409 16.20 19.77 2.43
N TYR A 410 15.35 19.51 3.42
CA TYR A 410 14.29 18.50 3.26
C TYR A 410 12.94 19.22 3.07
N PRO A 411 12.18 18.93 1.99
CA PRO A 411 12.48 17.99 0.91
C PRO A 411 13.67 18.42 0.01
N PRO A 412 14.46 17.44 -0.51
CA PRO A 412 15.76 17.63 -1.17
C PRO A 412 15.75 18.49 -2.44
N VAL A 413 14.62 18.60 -3.13
CA VAL A 413 14.62 19.19 -4.47
C VAL A 413 13.61 20.34 -4.61
N PRO A 414 14.02 21.48 -5.19
CA PRO A 414 13.12 22.54 -5.60
C PRO A 414 12.04 22.07 -6.60
N PRO A 415 10.86 22.72 -6.64
CA PRO A 415 9.77 22.40 -7.57
C PRO A 415 10.13 22.46 -9.06
N GLU A 416 11.23 23.15 -9.40
CA GLU A 416 11.65 23.48 -10.76
C GLU A 416 12.59 22.42 -11.38
N SER A 417 12.97 21.37 -10.63
CA SER A 417 13.97 20.40 -11.12
C SER A 417 13.35 19.41 -12.10
N ASP A 418 13.74 19.53 -13.36
CA ASP A 418 13.18 18.75 -14.47
C ASP A 418 14.05 17.52 -14.85
N TYR A 419 15.13 17.27 -14.10
CA TYR A 419 16.04 16.14 -14.34
C TYR A 419 15.75 14.98 -13.40
N LEU A 420 15.22 13.88 -13.95
CA LEU A 420 14.84 12.70 -13.19
C LEU A 420 16.05 11.84 -12.81
N ASN A 421 15.97 11.24 -11.62
CA ASN A 421 16.90 10.22 -11.15
C ASN A 421 16.34 8.81 -11.48
N CYS A 422 17.20 7.88 -11.88
CA CYS A 422 16.80 6.50 -12.24
C CYS A 422 17.09 5.46 -11.16
N GLY A 423 17.45 5.88 -9.95
CA GLY A 423 17.62 4.97 -8.83
C GLY A 423 16.31 4.58 -8.14
N PHE A 424 15.25 5.33 -8.37
CA PHE A 424 13.92 5.02 -7.84
C PHE A 424 12.82 5.59 -8.75
N PHE A 425 12.11 4.72 -9.46
CA PHE A 425 11.02 5.14 -10.35
C PHE A 425 9.93 4.07 -10.46
N VAL A 426 8.70 4.50 -10.76
CA VAL A 426 7.52 3.65 -10.94
C VAL A 426 6.99 3.83 -12.35
N PHE A 427 6.71 2.73 -13.04
CA PHE A 427 6.25 2.78 -14.43
C PHE A 427 5.31 1.63 -14.75
N THR A 428 4.53 1.79 -15.83
CA THR A 428 3.75 0.71 -16.43
C THR A 428 4.59 0.04 -17.51
N PRO A 429 4.93 -1.26 -17.39
CA PRO A 429 5.60 -1.99 -18.46
C PRO A 429 4.80 -1.92 -19.77
N SER A 430 5.47 -1.56 -20.86
CA SER A 430 4.87 -1.44 -22.19
C SER A 430 5.89 -1.77 -23.26
N LYS A 431 5.54 -2.71 -24.15
CA LYS A 431 6.36 -3.04 -25.33
C LYS A 431 6.44 -1.88 -26.32
N GLU A 432 5.44 -1.01 -26.36
CA GLU A 432 5.45 0.21 -27.18
C GLU A 432 6.48 1.22 -26.63
N LEU A 433 6.52 1.42 -25.29
CA LEU A 433 7.56 2.26 -24.67
C LEU A 433 8.95 1.66 -24.88
N PHE A 434 9.09 0.34 -24.71
CA PHE A 434 10.36 -0.34 -24.96
C PHE A 434 10.83 -0.13 -26.41
N ALA A 435 9.95 -0.33 -27.39
CA ALA A 435 10.27 -0.10 -28.80
C ALA A 435 10.67 1.36 -29.07
N TYR A 436 9.98 2.33 -28.43
CA TYR A 436 10.36 3.74 -28.48
C TYR A 436 11.78 3.95 -27.95
N TYR A 437 12.11 3.45 -26.76
CA TYR A 437 13.46 3.57 -26.20
C TYR A 437 14.53 2.91 -27.10
N MET A 438 14.22 1.76 -27.72
CA MET A 438 15.15 1.11 -28.64
C MET A 438 15.39 1.94 -29.91
N SER A 439 14.36 2.66 -30.39
CA SER A 439 14.55 3.60 -31.50
C SER A 439 15.48 4.76 -31.13
N LEU A 440 15.40 5.27 -29.90
CA LEU A 440 16.31 6.30 -29.41
C LEU A 440 17.77 5.80 -29.34
N LEU A 441 17.98 4.55 -28.92
CA LEU A 441 19.31 3.92 -28.91
C LEU A 441 19.87 3.69 -30.31
N ALA A 442 19.02 3.52 -31.33
CA ALA A 442 19.46 3.34 -32.70
C ALA A 442 19.96 4.64 -33.36
N ILE A 443 19.66 5.80 -32.76
CA ILE A 443 20.01 7.11 -33.32
C ILE A 443 21.21 7.68 -32.57
N LYS A 444 22.34 7.76 -33.27
CA LYS A 444 23.57 8.34 -32.72
C LYS A 444 23.34 9.76 -32.21
N ASP A 445 23.87 10.05 -31.02
CA ASP A 445 23.85 11.37 -30.37
C ASP A 445 22.45 11.92 -30.03
N ARG A 446 21.40 11.08 -30.04
CA ARG A 446 20.02 11.49 -29.71
C ARG A 446 19.86 11.99 -28.27
N PHE A 447 20.66 11.45 -27.36
CA PHE A 447 20.75 11.88 -25.96
C PHE A 447 22.20 11.78 -25.48
N ASN A 448 22.52 12.45 -24.38
CA ASN A 448 23.86 12.38 -23.78
C ASN A 448 24.09 10.98 -23.16
N PRO A 449 25.10 10.19 -23.58
CA PRO A 449 25.28 8.82 -23.09
C PRO A 449 25.98 8.70 -21.73
N THR A 450 26.35 9.80 -21.06
CA THR A 450 27.13 9.78 -19.80
C THR A 450 26.48 8.92 -18.71
N PHE A 451 25.15 9.05 -18.54
CA PHE A 451 24.31 8.17 -17.72
C PHE A 451 23.31 7.48 -18.66
N PRO A 452 23.66 6.33 -19.26
CA PRO A 452 22.98 5.83 -20.46
C PRO A 452 21.46 5.69 -20.33
N GLU A 453 20.99 4.96 -19.32
CA GLU A 453 19.56 4.74 -19.10
C GLU A 453 18.88 6.00 -18.58
N GLN A 454 19.53 6.74 -17.68
CA GLN A 454 18.95 7.91 -17.06
C GLN A 454 18.78 9.07 -18.05
N ASN A 455 19.78 9.32 -18.89
CA ASN A 455 19.70 10.37 -19.90
C ASN A 455 18.78 9.99 -21.05
N LEU A 456 18.70 8.71 -21.40
CA LEU A 456 17.67 8.23 -22.34
C LEU A 456 16.27 8.49 -21.77
N LEU A 457 16.02 8.13 -20.51
CA LEU A 457 14.72 8.33 -19.87
C LEU A 457 14.42 9.81 -19.64
N ASN A 458 15.42 10.64 -19.30
CA ASN A 458 15.28 12.09 -19.26
C ASN A 458 14.92 12.67 -20.64
N TYR A 459 15.53 12.17 -21.72
CA TYR A 459 15.15 12.59 -23.07
C TYR A 459 13.71 12.18 -23.38
N ALA A 460 13.37 10.90 -23.21
CA ALA A 460 12.08 10.33 -23.54
C ALA A 460 10.93 10.97 -22.76
N HIS A 461 11.18 11.31 -21.49
CA HIS A 461 10.20 11.85 -20.57
C HIS A 461 10.41 13.31 -20.19
N ARG A 462 11.22 14.06 -20.95
CA ARG A 462 11.45 15.49 -20.72
C ARG A 462 10.14 16.27 -20.63
N LYS A 463 10.15 17.34 -19.83
CA LYS A 463 8.98 18.18 -19.54
C LYS A 463 8.34 18.79 -20.79
N GLU A 464 9.15 19.20 -21.76
CA GLU A 464 8.70 19.80 -23.01
C GLU A 464 8.17 18.76 -24.00
N GLY A 465 8.49 17.47 -23.78
CA GLY A 465 8.15 16.38 -24.67
C GLY A 465 6.71 15.90 -24.54
N ASN A 466 6.34 14.91 -25.35
CA ASN A 466 4.96 14.40 -25.38
C ASN A 466 4.63 13.38 -24.26
N MET A 467 5.62 12.94 -23.49
CA MET A 467 5.44 11.98 -22.39
C MET A 467 6.13 12.44 -21.10
N PRO A 468 5.83 13.64 -20.56
CA PRO A 468 6.52 14.16 -19.38
C PRO A 468 6.39 13.21 -18.18
N TRP A 469 7.47 13.00 -17.43
CA TRP A 469 7.43 12.18 -16.21
C TRP A 469 6.65 12.87 -15.09
N SER A 470 6.17 12.09 -14.12
CA SER A 470 5.43 12.59 -12.95
C SER A 470 6.28 12.58 -11.68
N HIS A 471 6.12 13.61 -10.84
CA HIS A 471 6.87 13.74 -9.60
C HIS A 471 6.25 12.89 -8.49
N LEU A 472 6.91 11.77 -8.16
CA LEU A 472 6.61 11.00 -6.95
C LEU A 472 6.76 11.88 -5.71
N TRP A 473 5.99 11.60 -4.66
CA TRP A 473 6.20 12.24 -3.38
C TRP A 473 7.65 12.03 -2.91
N TYR A 474 8.33 13.13 -2.57
CA TYR A 474 9.73 13.15 -2.13
C TYR A 474 10.02 12.26 -0.93
N GLY A 475 8.99 11.91 -0.14
CA GLY A 475 9.12 11.01 0.99
C GLY A 475 9.33 9.54 0.60
N TRP A 476 9.24 9.15 -0.67
CA TRP A 476 9.50 7.76 -1.07
C TRP A 476 10.98 7.40 -1.11
N ASN A 477 11.81 8.27 -1.69
CA ASN A 477 13.23 8.02 -1.88
C ASN A 477 14.02 9.33 -1.93
N VAL A 478 15.24 9.33 -1.38
CA VAL A 478 16.17 10.45 -1.47
C VAL A 478 17.53 9.93 -1.95
N ASN A 479 18.10 10.53 -3.00
CA ASN A 479 19.50 10.30 -3.37
C ASN A 479 20.39 11.38 -2.76
N TRP A 480 21.67 11.06 -2.54
CA TRP A 480 22.57 11.86 -1.70
C TRP A 480 22.05 12.08 -0.27
N PRO A 481 21.51 11.04 0.39
CA PRO A 481 20.74 11.19 1.62
C PRO A 481 21.59 11.56 2.83
N THR A 482 20.97 12.30 3.75
CA THR A 482 21.51 12.67 5.06
C THR A 482 20.55 12.23 6.17
N VAL A 483 21.00 12.27 7.43
CA VAL A 483 20.14 12.01 8.59
C VAL A 483 18.92 12.96 8.66
N LYS A 484 19.01 14.17 8.08
CA LYS A 484 17.90 15.12 8.03
C LYS A 484 16.72 14.59 7.21
N ASP A 485 17.00 13.84 6.15
CA ASP A 485 15.96 13.23 5.30
C ASP A 485 15.23 12.11 6.04
N LEU A 486 15.96 11.37 6.88
CA LEU A 486 15.40 10.38 7.80
C LEU A 486 14.49 11.03 8.85
N GLU A 487 14.95 12.11 9.48
CA GLU A 487 14.16 12.91 10.42
C GLU A 487 12.93 13.55 9.75
N GLY A 488 13.08 13.97 8.50
CA GLY A 488 12.00 14.47 7.64
C GLY A 488 10.99 13.41 7.21
N GLY A 489 11.32 12.13 7.44
CA GLY A 489 10.40 11.02 7.27
C GLY A 489 10.41 10.37 5.89
N ALA A 490 11.48 10.52 5.10
CA ALA A 490 11.66 9.72 3.90
C ALA A 490 11.69 8.20 4.21
N ALA A 491 11.23 7.40 3.25
CA ALA A 491 11.03 5.96 3.39
C ALA A 491 12.23 5.14 2.90
N SER A 492 13.04 5.69 1.99
CA SER A 492 14.22 5.03 1.47
C SER A 492 15.31 6.01 1.03
N PHE A 493 16.55 5.54 0.98
CA PHE A 493 17.75 6.37 0.84
C PHE A 493 18.74 5.69 -0.11
N HIS A 494 19.13 6.39 -1.17
CA HIS A 494 19.97 5.88 -2.25
C HIS A 494 21.41 6.38 -2.11
N ALA A 495 22.31 5.50 -1.66
CA ALA A 495 23.73 5.74 -1.47
C ALA A 495 24.54 4.43 -1.38
N LYS A 496 25.84 4.49 -1.64
CA LYS A 496 26.71 3.30 -1.66
C LYS A 496 27.22 2.96 -0.26
N TYR A 497 26.34 2.45 0.59
CA TYR A 497 26.62 2.21 2.01
C TYR A 497 27.74 1.18 2.28
N TRP A 498 28.04 0.30 1.33
CA TRP A 498 29.16 -0.64 1.40
C TRP A 498 30.52 0.01 1.12
N SER A 499 30.58 1.18 0.49
CA SER A 499 31.85 1.84 0.17
C SER A 499 32.46 2.54 1.38
N ASP A 500 33.78 2.73 1.38
CA ASP A 500 34.49 3.50 2.41
C ASP A 500 34.45 5.01 2.19
N ASP A 501 33.59 5.49 1.28
CA ASP A 501 33.45 6.91 1.01
C ASP A 501 32.97 7.65 2.29
N PRO A 502 33.78 8.59 2.81
CA PRO A 502 33.50 9.30 4.05
C PRO A 502 32.40 10.37 3.90
N THR A 503 31.96 10.66 2.67
CA THR A 503 30.86 11.62 2.42
C THR A 503 29.48 11.04 2.72
N HIS A 504 29.36 9.71 2.78
CA HIS A 504 28.12 9.06 3.18
C HIS A 504 27.79 9.34 4.65
N ASP A 505 26.52 9.65 4.93
CA ASP A 505 26.05 9.90 6.29
C ASP A 505 26.32 8.68 7.20
N PRO A 506 27.04 8.87 8.33
CA PRO A 506 27.46 7.77 9.18
C PRO A 506 26.28 7.05 9.86
N VAL A 507 25.16 7.74 10.11
CA VAL A 507 23.96 7.15 10.72
C VAL A 507 23.29 6.21 9.73
N LEU A 508 23.06 6.69 8.50
CA LEU A 508 22.44 5.87 7.45
C LEU A 508 23.33 4.66 7.09
N LYS A 509 24.65 4.86 7.05
CA LYS A 509 25.63 3.79 6.84
C LYS A 509 25.59 2.74 7.95
N ALA A 510 25.44 3.16 9.21
CA ALA A 510 25.28 2.24 10.33
C ALA A 510 23.97 1.45 10.24
N MET A 511 22.86 2.10 9.89
CA MET A 511 21.57 1.43 9.70
C MET A 511 21.62 0.38 8.57
N TRP A 512 22.28 0.69 7.46
CA TRP A 512 22.45 -0.29 6.37
C TRP A 512 23.28 -1.49 6.80
N ARG A 513 24.36 -1.27 7.58
CA ARG A 513 25.17 -2.35 8.15
C ARG A 513 24.36 -3.22 9.11
N GLU A 514 23.46 -2.64 9.91
CA GLU A 514 22.54 -3.38 10.77
C GLU A 514 21.59 -4.26 9.94
N GLN A 515 20.96 -3.71 8.90
CA GLN A 515 20.09 -4.48 8.00
C GLN A 515 20.83 -5.64 7.33
N ARG A 516 22.10 -5.44 6.97
CA ARG A 516 22.97 -6.52 6.47
C ARG A 516 23.17 -7.63 7.49
N VAL A 517 23.49 -7.29 8.75
CA VAL A 517 23.68 -8.30 9.82
C VAL A 517 22.40 -9.07 10.11
N GLU A 518 21.25 -8.39 10.09
CA GLU A 518 19.95 -9.04 10.22
C GLU A 518 19.69 -10.03 9.07
N MET A 519 19.94 -9.62 7.83
CA MET A 519 19.84 -10.49 6.64
C MET A 519 20.71 -11.74 6.80
N GLU A 520 21.99 -11.58 7.13
CA GLU A 520 22.93 -12.70 7.28
C GLU A 520 22.47 -13.67 8.39
N SER A 521 21.92 -13.13 9.48
CA SER A 521 21.40 -13.93 10.60
C SER A 521 20.12 -14.68 10.20
N PHE A 522 19.21 -14.02 9.47
CA PHE A 522 18.00 -14.64 8.92
C PHE A 522 18.32 -15.80 7.96
N GLN A 523 19.29 -15.60 7.06
CA GLN A 523 19.74 -16.61 6.11
C GLN A 523 20.39 -17.79 6.81
N ARG A 524 21.31 -17.56 7.75
CA ARG A 524 21.91 -18.63 8.57
C ARG A 524 20.84 -19.48 9.26
N GLY A 525 19.79 -18.87 9.78
CA GLY A 525 18.63 -19.57 10.35
C GLY A 525 17.90 -20.45 9.33
N ARG A 526 17.61 -19.93 8.13
CA ARG A 526 16.94 -20.72 7.06
C ARG A 526 17.81 -21.86 6.52
N ASP A 527 19.10 -21.60 6.31
CA ASP A 527 20.02 -22.58 5.73
C ASP A 527 20.24 -23.74 6.70
N SER A 528 20.34 -23.44 8.01
CA SER A 528 20.36 -24.45 9.07
C SER A 528 19.10 -25.33 9.07
N MET A 529 17.91 -24.74 8.93
CA MET A 529 16.65 -25.49 8.83
C MET A 529 16.52 -26.32 7.54
N ARG A 530 17.23 -25.94 6.47
CA ARG A 530 17.23 -26.64 5.17
C ARG A 530 18.33 -27.71 5.06
N GLY A 531 19.14 -27.92 6.11
CA GLY A 531 20.27 -28.84 6.07
C GLY A 531 21.43 -28.38 5.16
N LEU A 532 21.43 -27.11 4.75
CA LEU A 532 22.51 -26.49 3.99
C LEU A 532 23.55 -26.00 5.01
N LYS A 533 24.54 -26.83 5.33
CA LYS A 533 25.71 -26.37 6.09
C LYS A 533 26.51 -25.42 5.20
N GLY A 534 26.60 -24.15 5.59
CA GLY A 534 27.52 -23.20 4.97
C GLY A 534 28.97 -23.62 5.22
N SER A 535 29.76 -23.71 4.17
CA SER A 535 31.22 -23.58 4.30
C SER A 535 31.55 -22.09 4.50
N PRO A 536 32.56 -21.77 5.34
CA PRO A 536 32.90 -20.41 5.73
C PRO A 536 33.33 -19.54 4.56
#